data_AF-A0A158L1J3-F1
#
_entry.id   AF-A0A158L1J3-F1
#
_cell.length_a   1.000
_cell.length_b   1.000
_cell.length_c   1.000
_cell.angle_alpha   90.00
_cell.angle_beta   90.00
_cell.angle_gamma   90.00
#
_symmetry.space_group_name_H-M   'P 1'
#
loop_
_entity.id
_entity.type
_entity.pdbx_description
1 polymer ?
#
loop_
_entity_poly.entity_id
_entity_poly.type
_entity_poly.pdbx_seq_one_letter_code
_entity_poly.pdbx_strand_id
1 'polypeptide(L)'
;MLELSGNAELLVVDSETQEEEQLALTEKDFQQERRPLVDNDVLREDEEGEFVAYATALGYDFRVVATPPNRIDIEYNPEEIRVEILENNFEFIEPADDENELEDL
;
A
#
# COMPACT_ATOMS: atom_id res chain seq x y z
N MET A 1 -5.70 13.45 7.98
CA MET A 1 -5.31 12.50 6.90
C MET A 1 -4.98 11.21 7.58
N LEU A 2 -5.65 10.10 7.26
CA LEU A 2 -5.37 8.79 7.88
C LEU A 2 -3.91 8.39 7.65
N GLU A 3 -3.31 7.69 8.61
CA GLU A 3 -2.01 7.06 8.50
C GLU A 3 -2.19 5.54 8.33
N LEU A 4 -1.38 4.95 7.45
CA LEU A 4 -1.29 3.49 7.32
C LEU A 4 -0.38 2.96 8.43
N SER A 5 -0.82 1.94 9.15
CA SER A 5 -0.03 1.25 10.18
C SER A 5 -0.20 -0.26 10.04
N GLY A 6 0.86 -1.02 10.31
CA GLY A 6 0.84 -2.48 10.29
C GLY A 6 1.74 -3.08 9.21
N ASN A 7 1.44 -4.31 8.82
CA ASN A 7 2.23 -5.06 7.85
C ASN A 7 1.38 -5.98 6.99
N ALA A 8 1.92 -6.37 5.84
CA ALA A 8 1.39 -7.47 5.04
C ALA A 8 2.52 -8.41 4.64
N GLU A 9 2.20 -9.70 4.58
CA GLU A 9 3.08 -10.73 4.05
C GLU A 9 2.55 -11.21 2.71
N LEU A 10 3.43 -11.21 1.71
CA LEU A 10 3.14 -11.60 0.34
C LEU A 10 4.00 -12.81 -0.04
N LEU A 11 3.41 -13.73 -0.81
CA LEU A 11 4.11 -14.80 -1.52
C LEU A 11 4.10 -14.49 -3.00
N VAL A 12 5.29 -14.36 -3.59
CA VAL A 12 5.48 -14.18 -5.03
C VAL A 12 5.92 -15.52 -5.62
N VAL A 13 5.23 -15.97 -6.65
CA VAL A 13 5.51 -17.23 -7.34
C VAL A 13 5.78 -16.94 -8.81
N ASP A 14 6.96 -17.33 -9.31
CA ASP A 14 7.28 -17.21 -10.73
C ASP A 14 6.46 -18.22 -11.55
N SER A 15 5.77 -17.73 -12.58
CA SER A 15 4.82 -18.51 -13.36
C SER A 15 5.50 -19.60 -14.20
N GLU A 16 6.76 -19.40 -14.61
CA GLU A 16 7.49 -20.35 -15.47
C GLU A 16 8.20 -21.45 -14.67
N THR A 17 8.91 -21.05 -13.62
CA THR A 17 9.82 -21.88 -12.83
C THR A 17 9.16 -22.44 -11.58
N GLN A 18 8.06 -21.83 -11.12
CA GLN A 18 7.42 -22.10 -9.83
C GLN A 18 8.34 -21.82 -8.63
N GLU A 19 9.34 -20.94 -8.80
CA GLU A 19 10.15 -20.43 -7.68
C GLU A 19 9.28 -19.51 -6.81
N GLU A 20 9.49 -19.59 -5.49
CA GLU A 20 8.71 -18.87 -4.50
C GLU A 20 9.61 -17.93 -3.69
N GLU A 21 9.16 -16.68 -3.51
CA GLU A 21 9.81 -15.69 -2.65
C GLU A 21 8.78 -15.02 -1.75
N GLN A 22 9.13 -14.86 -0.48
CA GLN A 22 8.27 -14.18 0.49
C GLN A 22 8.75 -12.75 0.70
N LEU A 23 7.81 -11.82 0.75
CA LEU A 23 8.04 -10.41 1.00
C LEU A 23 7.18 -9.95 2.18
N ALA A 24 7.81 -9.24 3.13
CA ALA A 24 7.12 -8.53 4.18
C ALA A 24 7.14 -7.04 3.87
N LEU A 25 5.96 -6.43 3.75
CA LEU A 25 5.79 -5.00 3.57
C LEU A 25 5.28 -4.38 4.86
N THR A 26 5.84 -3.22 5.22
CA THR A 26 5.49 -2.42 6.39
C THR A 26 4.97 -1.06 5.95
N GLU A 27 4.40 -0.28 6.87
CA GLU A 27 3.91 1.07 6.59
C GLU A 27 4.94 1.98 5.93
N LYS A 28 6.23 1.75 6.18
CA LYS A 28 7.35 2.55 5.66
C LYS A 28 7.63 2.33 4.18
N ASP A 29 7.19 1.19 3.66
CA ASP A 29 7.33 0.85 2.24
C ASP A 29 6.27 1.57 1.39
N PHE A 30 5.22 2.06 2.03
CA PHE A 30 4.12 2.76 1.38
C PHE A 30 4.34 4.27 1.35
N GLN A 31 4.03 4.86 0.20
CA GLN A 31 3.99 6.30 0.00
C GLN A 31 2.58 6.71 -0.40
N GLN A 32 2.12 7.85 0.11
CA GLN A 32 0.81 8.37 -0.27
C GLN A 32 0.89 9.00 -1.66
N GLU A 33 0.26 8.38 -2.66
CA GLU A 33 0.12 8.94 -3.99
C GLU A 33 -1.26 9.61 -4.13
N ARG A 34 -1.25 10.87 -4.57
CA ARG A 34 -2.48 11.57 -4.97
C ARG A 34 -2.88 11.07 -6.35
N ARG A 35 -4.08 10.52 -6.51
CA ARG A 35 -4.65 10.26 -7.84
C ARG A 35 -4.59 11.55 -8.65
N PRO A 36 -3.98 11.57 -9.86
CA PRO A 36 -4.02 12.75 -10.71
C PRO A 36 -5.49 13.04 -11.01
N LEU A 37 -5.96 14.24 -10.63
CA LEU A 37 -7.29 14.74 -11.00
C LEU A 37 -7.43 14.62 -12.52
N VAL A 38 -8.22 13.66 -12.99
CA VAL A 38 -8.69 13.67 -14.37
C VAL A 38 -9.73 14.79 -14.44
N ASP A 39 -9.42 15.84 -15.19
CA ASP A 39 -10.30 16.96 -15.53
C ASP A 39 -11.68 16.45 -15.99
N ASN A 40 -12.64 16.33 -15.08
CA ASN A 40 -14.07 16.57 -15.24
C ASN A 40 -14.80 16.23 -13.92
N ASP A 41 -15.36 17.26 -13.30
CA ASP A 41 -16.56 17.21 -12.47
C ASP A 41 -16.75 15.99 -11.55
N VAL A 42 -16.24 16.10 -10.32
CA VAL A 42 -16.96 16.00 -9.04
C VAL A 42 -15.87 16.00 -7.97
N LEU A 43 -15.76 17.09 -7.20
CA LEU A 43 -15.01 17.11 -5.94
C LEU A 43 -15.65 16.07 -5.01
N ARG A 44 -15.13 14.84 -4.99
CA ARG A 44 -15.37 13.94 -3.87
C ARG A 44 -14.46 14.42 -2.75
N GLU A 45 -15.05 14.98 -1.70
CA GLU A 45 -14.38 15.44 -0.48
C GLU A 45 -13.76 14.30 0.36
N ASP A 46 -13.64 13.08 -0.20
CA ASP A 46 -12.89 11.96 0.36
C ASP A 46 -11.47 11.94 -0.24
N GLU A 47 -10.64 12.90 0.17
CA GLU A 47 -9.19 12.96 -0.11
C GLU A 47 -8.41 11.84 0.63
N GLU A 48 -8.92 10.61 0.62
CA GLU A 48 -8.20 9.43 1.09
C GLU A 48 -7.21 9.01 -0.02
N GLY A 49 -6.02 9.63 -0.02
CA GLY A 49 -4.94 9.26 -0.94
C GLY A 49 -4.63 7.76 -0.87
N GLU A 50 -4.27 7.16 -2.02
CA GLU A 50 -3.88 5.75 -2.06
C GLU A 50 -2.49 5.59 -1.46
N PHE A 51 -2.31 4.56 -0.63
CA PHE A 51 -1.00 4.20 -0.12
C PHE A 51 -0.40 3.16 -1.06
N VAL A 52 0.78 3.45 -1.57
CA VAL A 52 1.39 2.68 -2.64
C VAL A 52 2.79 2.26 -2.27
N ALA A 53 3.05 0.96 -2.32
CA ALA A 53 4.40 0.40 -2.23
C ALA A 53 4.82 -0.18 -3.58
N TYR A 54 6.02 0.15 -4.03
CA TYR A 54 6.66 -0.48 -5.18
C TYR A 54 7.58 -1.58 -4.67
N ALA A 55 7.28 -2.83 -5.01
CA ALA A 55 8.00 -4.00 -4.51
C ALA A 55 8.66 -4.76 -5.68
N THR A 56 9.78 -5.41 -5.36
CA THR A 56 10.51 -6.26 -6.31
C THR A 56 10.72 -7.63 -5.68
N ALA A 57 10.37 -8.69 -6.41
CA ALA A 57 10.65 -10.07 -6.03
C ALA A 57 10.99 -10.92 -7.25
N LEU A 58 11.89 -11.90 -7.08
CA LEU A 58 12.33 -12.80 -8.16
C LEU A 58 12.82 -12.05 -9.43
N GLY A 59 13.22 -10.78 -9.29
CA GLY A 59 13.61 -9.91 -10.40
C GLY A 59 12.47 -9.19 -11.13
N TYR A 60 11.22 -9.34 -10.69
CA TYR A 60 10.04 -8.65 -11.24
C TYR A 60 9.57 -7.53 -10.31
N ASP A 61 9.18 -6.41 -10.92
CA ASP A 61 8.63 -5.25 -10.22
C ASP A 61 7.10 -5.29 -10.25
N PHE A 62 6.47 -4.98 -9.12
CA PHE A 62 5.01 -4.89 -9.00
C PHE A 62 4.60 -3.83 -7.97
N ARG A 63 3.31 -3.47 -7.98
CA ARG A 63 2.77 -2.40 -7.13
C ARG A 63 1.75 -2.96 -6.16
N VAL A 64 1.82 -2.52 -4.91
CA VAL A 64 0.89 -2.88 -3.85
C VAL A 64 0.16 -1.62 -3.42
N VAL A 65 -1.16 -1.64 -3.51
CA VAL A 65 -2.04 -0.49 -3.24
C VAL A 65 -2.88 -0.79 -2.02
N ALA A 66 -2.63 -0.07 -0.94
CA ALA A 66 -3.45 -0.08 0.26
C ALA A 66 -4.48 1.06 0.20
N THR A 67 -5.75 0.70 0.33
CA THR A 67 -6.89 1.64 0.35
C THR A 67 -7.73 1.44 1.61
N PRO A 68 -8.19 2.52 2.26
CA PRO A 68 -9.13 2.41 3.37
C PRO A 68 -10.42 1.64 2.98
N PRO A 69 -11.08 0.94 3.92
CA PRO A 69 -10.71 0.86 5.33
C PRO A 69 -9.62 -0.15 5.66
N ASN A 70 -9.39 -1.23 4.89
CA ASN A 70 -8.37 -2.28 5.15
C ASN A 70 -8.06 -3.11 3.87
N ARG A 71 -8.12 -2.49 2.69
CA ARG A 71 -8.04 -3.20 1.41
C ARG A 71 -6.62 -3.14 0.83
N ILE A 72 -6.10 -4.28 0.37
CA ILE A 72 -4.87 -4.36 -0.42
C ILE A 72 -5.23 -4.91 -1.80
N ASP A 73 -4.81 -4.19 -2.83
CA ASP A 73 -4.80 -4.65 -4.21
C ASP A 73 -3.35 -4.77 -4.69
N ILE A 74 -3.06 -5.77 -5.53
CA ILE A 74 -1.71 -5.99 -6.09
C ILE A 74 -1.81 -5.88 -7.60
N GLU A 75 -1.04 -4.98 -8.17
CA GLU A 75 -0.92 -4.78 -9.60
C GLU A 75 0.39 -5.40 -10.06
N TYR A 76 0.29 -6.55 -10.74
CA TYR A 76 1.40 -7.34 -11.25
C TYR A 76 1.05 -7.89 -12.64
N ASN A 77 2.06 -8.39 -13.36
CA ASN A 77 1.84 -9.10 -14.62
C ASN A 77 1.59 -10.60 -14.36
N PRO A 78 0.37 -11.12 -14.58
CA PRO A 78 0.03 -12.52 -14.28
C PRO A 78 0.71 -13.53 -15.23
N GLU A 79 1.27 -13.07 -16.35
CA GLU A 79 2.07 -13.93 -17.24
C GLU A 79 3.46 -14.22 -16.66
N GLU A 80 3.96 -13.36 -15.77
CA GLU A 80 5.31 -13.42 -15.20
C GLU A 80 5.30 -14.01 -13.78
N ILE A 81 4.46 -13.46 -12.90
CA ILE A 81 4.37 -13.86 -11.49
C ILE A 81 2.92 -13.99 -11.04
N ARG A 82 2.69 -14.78 -9.98
CA ARG A 82 1.48 -14.76 -9.18
C ARG A 82 1.83 -14.23 -7.79
N VAL A 83 1.09 -13.24 -7.31
CA VAL A 83 1.27 -12.72 -5.94
C VAL A 83 0.06 -13.08 -5.09
N GLU A 84 0.32 -13.68 -3.92
CA GLU A 84 -0.68 -14.07 -2.94
C GLU A 84 -0.46 -13.33 -1.62
N ILE A 85 -1.54 -12.85 -1.00
CA ILE A 85 -1.49 -12.22 0.32
C ILE A 85 -1.60 -13.33 1.36
N LEU A 86 -0.51 -13.58 2.10
CA LEU A 86 -0.47 -14.55 3.18
C LEU A 86 -1.08 -13.97 4.47
N GLU A 87 -0.74 -12.72 4.77
CA GLU A 87 -1.21 -12.01 5.95
C GLU A 87 -1.45 -10.53 5.61
N ASN A 88 -2.50 -9.94 6.18
CA ASN A 88 -2.82 -8.52 6.08
C ASN A 88 -3.24 -7.99 7.44
N ASN A 89 -2.34 -7.24 8.09
CA ASN A 89 -2.57 -6.55 9.36
C ASN A 89 -2.57 -5.02 9.18
N PHE A 90 -2.77 -4.53 7.95
CA PHE A 90 -2.82 -3.08 7.75
C PHE A 90 -4.13 -2.51 8.27
N GLU A 91 -4.00 -1.40 8.99
CA GLU A 91 -5.08 -0.59 9.51
C GLU A 91 -4.84 0.88 9.17
N PHE A 92 -5.92 1.62 8.96
CA PHE A 92 -5.88 3.05 8.73
C PHE A 92 -6.31 3.75 10.01
N ILE A 93 -5.36 4.43 10.66
CA ILE A 93 -5.57 5.12 11.93
C ILE A 93 -5.65 6.62 11.70
N GLU A 94 -6.45 7.31 12.50
CA GLU A 94 -6.33 8.77 12.58
C GLU A 94 -4.94 9.10 13.15
N PRO A 95 -4.21 10.05 12.54
CA PRO A 95 -2.93 10.49 13.08
C PRO A 95 -3.20 10.96 14.49
N ALA A 96 -2.35 10.56 15.43
CA ALA A 96 -2.40 11.17 16.74
C ALA A 96 -2.18 12.67 16.53
N ASP A 97 -3.18 13.50 16.84
CA ASP A 97 -2.99 14.94 17.04
C ASP A 97 -2.03 15.08 18.23
N ASP A 98 -0.72 14.93 17.97
CA ASP A 98 0.31 15.55 18.78
C ASP A 98 0.23 17.06 18.50
N GLU A 99 -0.90 17.68 18.86
CA GLU A 99 -0.97 19.06 19.31
C GLU A 99 -0.21 19.15 20.64
N ASN A 100 1.09 18.89 20.58
CA ASN A 100 2.03 19.44 21.53
C ASN A 100 2.51 20.77 20.95
N GLU A 101 1.56 21.68 20.73
CA GLU A 101 1.86 23.09 20.92
C GLU A 101 2.25 23.22 22.40
N LEU A 102 3.53 23.00 22.67
CA LEU A 102 4.17 23.55 23.84
C LEU A 102 3.87 25.05 23.78
N GLU A 103 2.86 25.50 24.54
CA GLU A 103 2.71 26.90 24.93
C GLU A 103 4.03 27.29 25.61
N ASP A 104 4.95 27.81 24.80
CA ASP A 104 6.16 28.46 25.29
C ASP A 104 5.69 29.71 26.06
N LEU A 105 5.81 29.59 27.38
CA LEU A 105 5.53 30.54 28.47
C LEU A 105 5.82 32.02 28.19
#